data_AF-A0A948SAM3-F1
#
_entry.id   AF-A0A948SAM3-F1
#
_cell.length_a   1.000
_cell.length_b   1.000
_cell.length_c   1.000
_cell.angle_alpha   90.00
_cell.angle_beta   90.00
_cell.angle_gamma   90.00
#
_symmetry.space_group_name_H-M   'P 1'
#
loop_
_entity.id
_entity.type
_entity.pdbx_description
1 polymer ?
#
loop_
_entity_poly.entity_id
_entity_poly.type
_entity_poly.pdbx_seq_one_letter_code
_entity_poly.pdbx_strand_id
1 'polypeptide(L)'
;MRTSTVPARNGRKGGKARTAAKSLAARQNILLRWHKPGRDGVIPLAALIDGAWYLGDGRSASVAFWDGFRKTFHTVSANSWFDPATYPEITGRTVRLKQERHVASGGTFAPREILSAAAQSRV
;
A
#
# COMPACT_ATOMS: atom_id res chain seq x y z
N MET A 1 31.24 48.19 16.90
CA MET A 1 29.92 47.91 16.32
C MET A 1 29.89 46.44 15.90
N ARG A 2 29.09 45.59 16.56
CA ARG A 2 28.94 44.17 16.19
C ARG A 2 27.74 44.03 15.27
N THR A 3 27.97 43.57 14.04
CA THR A 3 26.92 43.25 13.08
C THR A 3 26.17 42.00 13.56
N SER A 4 24.86 42.10 13.74
CA SER A 4 24.01 40.97 14.09
C SER A 4 23.76 40.11 12.85
N THR A 5 24.21 38.85 12.89
CA THR A 5 23.87 37.84 11.89
C THR A 5 22.40 37.43 12.06
N VAL A 6 21.58 37.72 11.05
CA VAL A 6 20.19 37.24 10.97
C VAL A 6 20.21 35.71 10.80
N PRO A 7 19.50 34.92 11.62
CA PRO A 7 19.44 33.48 11.42
C PRO A 7 18.69 33.17 10.12
N ALA A 8 19.34 32.43 9.22
CA ALA A 8 18.73 31.92 7.99
C ALA A 8 17.47 31.13 8.33
N ARG A 9 16.31 31.61 7.86
CA ARG A 9 15.03 30.90 7.92
C ARG A 9 15.07 29.71 6.95
N ASN A 10 15.75 28.64 7.33
CA ASN A 10 15.77 27.37 6.60
C ASN A 10 14.48 26.59 6.91
N GLY A 11 13.33 27.16 6.55
CA GLY A 11 12.05 26.46 6.56
C GLY A 11 11.50 26.44 5.14
N ARG A 12 11.36 25.25 4.53
CA ARG A 12 10.64 25.10 3.25
C ARG A 12 9.30 25.82 3.36
N LYS A 13 9.03 26.79 2.47
CA LYS A 13 7.81 27.61 2.41
C LYS A 13 6.51 26.77 2.45
N GLY A 14 6.58 25.51 2.04
CA GLY A 14 5.46 24.55 2.10
C GLY A 14 5.23 23.88 3.45
N GLY A 15 6.09 23.98 4.46
CA GLY A 15 6.02 23.22 5.72
C GLY A 15 4.73 23.43 6.52
N LYS A 16 4.17 24.65 6.47
CA LYS A 16 2.96 25.05 7.23
C LYS A 16 1.64 24.80 6.51
N ALA A 17 1.64 24.57 5.20
CA ALA A 17 0.41 24.34 4.45
C ALA A 17 -0.19 22.98 4.81
N ARG A 18 -1.43 22.94 5.28
CA ARG A 18 -2.24 21.73 5.42
C ARG A 18 -2.81 21.36 4.05
N THR A 19 -2.15 20.45 3.34
CA THR A 19 -2.63 19.92 2.06
C THR A 19 -3.30 18.56 2.27
N ALA A 20 -4.22 18.16 1.39
CA ALA A 20 -4.85 16.84 1.44
C ALA A 20 -3.80 15.70 1.46
N ALA A 21 -2.74 15.83 0.66
CA ALA A 21 -1.61 14.90 0.65
C ALA A 21 -0.89 14.81 1.99
N LYS A 22 -0.69 15.93 2.71
CA LYS A 22 -0.11 15.92 4.06
C LYS A 22 -1.05 15.38 5.12
N SER A 23 -2.34 15.67 5.01
CA SER A 23 -3.34 15.10 5.92
C SER A 23 -3.43 13.59 5.74
N LEU A 24 -3.36 13.11 4.49
CA LEU A 24 -3.26 11.68 4.17
C LEU A 24 -1.97 11.08 4.73
N ALA A 25 -0.80 11.69 4.45
CA ALA A 25 0.48 11.23 4.99
C ALA A 25 0.53 11.26 6.52
N ALA A 26 -0.10 12.25 7.16
CA ALA A 26 -0.21 12.31 8.62
C ALA A 26 -1.13 11.21 9.15
N ARG A 27 -2.27 10.95 8.50
CA ARG A 27 -3.17 9.83 8.84
C ARG A 27 -2.47 8.48 8.66
N GLN A 28 -1.73 8.30 7.56
CA GLN A 28 -0.91 7.11 7.32
C GLN A 28 0.16 6.94 8.41
N ASN A 29 0.90 8.00 8.74
CA ASN A 29 1.89 7.96 9.82
C ASN A 29 1.28 7.70 11.20
N ILE A 30 0.07 8.21 11.47
CA ILE A 30 -0.67 7.91 12.69
C ILE A 30 -1.08 6.44 12.70
N LEU A 31 -1.66 5.92 11.62
CA LEU A 31 -2.04 4.50 11.53
C LEU A 31 -0.81 3.58 11.69
N LEU A 32 0.31 3.89 11.03
CA LEU A 32 1.57 3.17 11.18
C LEU A 32 2.13 3.22 12.62
N ARG A 33 1.96 4.34 13.32
CA ARG A 33 2.40 4.51 14.72
C ARG A 33 1.50 3.81 15.73
N TRP A 34 0.22 3.64 15.42
CA TRP A 34 -0.77 3.10 16.36
C TRP A 34 -0.87 1.57 16.32
N HIS A 35 -0.21 0.91 15.38
CA HIS A 35 -0.10 -0.54 15.37
C HIS A 35 1.05 -1.01 16.27
N LYS A 36 0.72 -1.47 17.49
CA LYS A 36 1.47 -2.60 18.07
C LYS A 36 1.33 -3.76 17.10
N PRO A 37 2.41 -4.48 16.75
CA PRO A 37 2.35 -5.61 15.84
C PRO A 37 1.47 -6.70 16.46
N GLY A 38 0.19 -6.73 16.11
CA GLY A 38 -0.63 -7.92 16.24
C GLY A 38 -0.32 -8.79 15.03
N ARG A 39 0.36 -9.93 15.26
CA ARG A 39 0.93 -10.84 14.25
C ARG A 39 1.48 -10.09 13.02
N ASP A 40 2.71 -9.60 13.16
CA ASP A 40 3.63 -9.42 12.03
C ASP A 40 3.30 -8.31 11.00
N GLY A 41 2.68 -7.20 11.42
CA GLY A 41 2.66 -5.97 10.63
C GLY A 41 1.57 -5.87 9.55
N VAL A 42 0.46 -6.60 9.73
CA VAL A 42 -0.70 -6.53 8.83
C VAL A 42 -1.56 -5.29 9.12
N ILE A 43 -1.89 -4.52 8.09
CA ILE A 43 -2.80 -3.37 8.15
C ILE A 43 -4.23 -3.89 8.36
N PRO A 44 -4.95 -3.49 9.42
CA PRO A 44 -6.29 -4.00 9.65
C PRO A 44 -7.31 -3.42 8.67
N LEU A 45 -8.41 -4.16 8.49
CA LEU A 45 -9.51 -3.82 7.59
C LEU A 45 -10.01 -2.36 7.74
N ALA A 46 -10.13 -1.87 8.98
CA ALA A 46 -10.61 -0.51 9.27
C ALA A 46 -9.63 0.60 8.84
N ALA A 47 -8.36 0.27 8.62
CA ALA A 47 -7.32 1.20 8.19
C ALA A 47 -7.11 1.18 6.67
N LEU A 48 -7.83 0.33 5.93
CA LEU A 48 -7.76 0.28 4.47
C LEU A 48 -8.48 1.47 3.83
N ILE A 49 -7.86 1.99 2.79
CA ILE A 49 -8.28 3.16 2.03
C ILE A 49 -8.85 2.66 0.71
N ASP A 50 -10.11 2.98 0.47
CA ASP A 50 -10.77 2.64 -0.79
C ASP A 50 -9.99 3.19 -1.99
N GLY A 51 -9.80 2.35 -3.01
CA GLY A 51 -9.04 2.70 -4.20
C GLY A 51 -7.51 2.63 -4.06
N ALA A 52 -6.97 2.26 -2.90
CA ALA A 52 -5.53 2.17 -2.70
C ALA A 52 -4.96 0.80 -3.11
N TRP A 53 -3.70 0.81 -3.55
CA TRP A 53 -2.90 -0.38 -3.79
C TRP A 53 -2.01 -0.68 -2.59
N TYR A 54 -1.93 -1.95 -2.26
CA TYR A 54 -1.21 -2.48 -1.12
C TYR A 54 -0.17 -3.51 -1.56
N LEU A 55 1.00 -3.44 -0.94
CA LEU A 55 1.97 -4.53 -0.90
C LEU A 55 1.72 -5.36 0.35
N GLY A 56 1.78 -6.66 0.22
CA GLY A 56 1.52 -7.59 1.32
C GLY A 56 1.87 -9.02 0.96
N ASP A 57 1.48 -9.93 1.83
CA ASP A 57 1.63 -11.37 1.58
C ASP A 57 0.30 -11.95 1.14
N GLY A 58 0.29 -12.59 -0.02
CA GLY A 58 -0.81 -13.41 -0.49
C GLY A 58 -0.28 -14.69 -1.10
N ARG A 59 -1.10 -15.75 -1.07
CA ARG A 59 -0.69 -17.09 -1.56
C ARG A 59 -0.17 -17.09 -3.00
N SER A 60 -0.69 -16.20 -3.84
CA SER A 60 -0.35 -16.15 -5.27
C SER A 60 -0.06 -14.75 -5.81
N ALA A 61 -0.07 -13.74 -4.94
CA ALA A 61 0.13 -12.35 -5.31
C ALA A 61 0.58 -11.53 -4.10
N SER A 62 1.52 -10.62 -4.31
CA SER A 62 2.02 -9.71 -3.28
C SER A 62 1.42 -8.31 -3.38
N VAL A 63 0.70 -8.01 -4.46
CA VAL A 63 0.13 -6.69 -4.73
C VAL A 63 -1.37 -6.79 -4.95
N ALA A 64 -2.12 -5.92 -4.28
CA ALA A 64 -3.57 -5.93 -4.37
C ALA A 64 -4.19 -4.53 -4.30
N PHE A 65 -5.27 -4.33 -5.05
CA PHE A 65 -6.11 -3.15 -4.98
C PHE A 65 -7.25 -3.37 -3.99
N TRP A 66 -7.47 -2.42 -3.08
CA TRP A 66 -8.58 -2.49 -2.14
C TRP A 66 -9.86 -1.87 -2.70
N ASP A 67 -10.91 -2.69 -2.82
CA ASP A 67 -12.27 -2.27 -3.15
C ASP A 67 -13.09 -2.18 -1.86
N GLY A 68 -13.25 -0.95 -1.39
CA GLY A 68 -13.95 -0.62 -0.16
C GLY A 68 -15.46 -0.78 -0.25
N PHE A 69 -16.04 -0.80 -1.45
CA PHE A 69 -17.46 -1.10 -1.68
C PHE A 69 -17.74 -2.59 -1.49
N ARG A 70 -16.94 -3.45 -2.12
CA ARG A 70 -17.09 -4.92 -2.02
C ARG A 70 -16.41 -5.53 -0.80
N LYS A 71 -15.59 -4.76 -0.09
CA LYS A 71 -14.74 -5.21 1.03
C LYS A 71 -13.81 -6.36 0.61
N THR A 72 -13.22 -6.25 -0.57
CA THR A 72 -12.34 -7.27 -1.15
C THR A 72 -11.08 -6.66 -1.75
N PHE A 73 -10.02 -7.45 -1.77
CA PHE A 73 -8.81 -7.20 -2.54
C PHE A 73 -8.95 -7.75 -3.95
N HIS A 74 -8.54 -6.97 -4.94
CA HIS A 74 -8.30 -7.43 -6.30
C HIS A 74 -6.79 -7.64 -6.47
N THR A 75 -6.35 -8.89 -6.50
CA THR A 75 -4.94 -9.27 -6.59
C THR A 75 -4.54 -9.57 -8.04
N VAL A 76 -3.32 -9.19 -8.42
CA VAL A 76 -2.72 -9.56 -9.71
C VAL A 76 -1.70 -10.67 -9.46
N SER A 77 -1.89 -11.82 -10.11
CA SER A 77 -0.98 -12.97 -10.01
C SER A 77 -0.40 -13.32 -11.38
N ALA A 78 0.90 -13.58 -11.45
CA ALA A 78 1.57 -14.07 -12.66
C ALA A 78 2.22 -15.42 -12.35
N ASN A 79 1.72 -16.47 -12.99
CA ASN A 79 2.25 -17.82 -12.84
C ASN A 79 2.98 -18.20 -14.13
N SER A 80 4.19 -18.70 -14.00
CA SER A 80 4.92 -19.33 -15.11
C SER A 80 5.08 -20.80 -14.80
N TRP A 81 5.01 -21.66 -15.80
CA TRP A 81 5.29 -23.08 -15.64
C TRP A 81 6.36 -23.51 -16.64
N PHE A 82 7.14 -24.50 -16.20
CA PHE A 82 8.17 -25.12 -17.01
C PHE A 82 7.61 -26.41 -17.59
N ASP A 83 7.89 -26.66 -18.85
CA ASP A 83 7.85 -28.01 -19.39
C ASP A 83 9.13 -28.74 -18.92
N PRO A 84 9.01 -29.86 -18.20
CA PRO A 84 10.17 -30.65 -17.78
C PRO A 84 11.09 -31.06 -18.94
N ALA A 85 10.55 -31.22 -20.15
CA ALA A 85 11.32 -31.64 -21.32
C ALA A 85 12.22 -30.53 -21.89
N THR A 86 11.94 -29.25 -21.60
CA THR A 86 12.65 -28.08 -22.18
C THR A 86 13.27 -27.18 -21.13
N TYR A 87 13.46 -27.66 -19.90
CA TYR A 87 14.05 -26.89 -18.81
C TYR A 87 15.45 -26.37 -19.20
N PRO A 88 15.79 -25.08 -18.97
CA PRO A 88 15.09 -24.10 -18.12
C PRO A 88 14.11 -23.15 -18.84
N GLU A 89 13.72 -23.42 -20.09
CA GLU A 89 12.88 -22.49 -20.85
C GLU A 89 11.46 -22.38 -20.27
N ILE A 90 10.96 -21.16 -20.13
CA ILE A 90 9.58 -20.90 -19.69
C ILE A 90 8.66 -21.10 -20.89
N THR A 91 7.94 -22.21 -20.88
CA THR A 91 7.05 -22.61 -21.98
C THR A 91 5.72 -21.86 -21.97
N GLY A 92 5.31 -21.30 -20.83
CA GLY A 92 4.07 -20.55 -20.72
C GLY A 92 3.98 -19.64 -19.50
N ARG A 93 3.26 -18.54 -19.64
CA ARG A 93 2.94 -17.59 -18.57
C ARG A 93 1.45 -17.25 -18.60
N THR A 94 0.79 -17.28 -17.44
CA THR A 94 -0.56 -16.76 -17.27
C THR A 94 -0.58 -15.62 -16.26
N VAL A 95 -1.25 -14.53 -16.60
CA VAL A 95 -1.57 -13.45 -15.69
C VAL A 95 -3.06 -13.53 -15.34
N ARG A 96 -3.40 -13.48 -14.05
CA ARG A 96 -4.78 -13.57 -13.56
C ARG A 96 -5.09 -12.44 -12.59
N LEU A 97 -6.29 -11.88 -12.73
CA LEU A 97 -6.93 -11.05 -11.73
C LEU A 97 -7.82 -11.93 -10.86
N LYS A 98 -7.71 -11.80 -9.53
CA LYS A 98 -8.53 -12.54 -8.57
C LYS A 98 -9.10 -11.60 -7.53
N GLN A 99 -10.27 -11.96 -7.01
CA GLN A 99 -10.83 -11.31 -5.83
C GLN A 99 -10.56 -12.17 -4.60
N GLU A 100 -10.02 -11.56 -3.56
CA GLU A 100 -9.71 -12.19 -2.29
C GLU A 100 -10.23 -11.34 -1.13
N ARG A 101 -10.60 -11.98 -0.01
CA ARG A 101 -10.95 -11.25 1.22
C ARG A 101 -9.67 -10.84 1.96
N HIS A 102 -9.79 -9.87 2.87
CA HIS A 102 -8.73 -9.55 3.82
C HIS A 102 -8.47 -10.75 4.74
N VAL A 103 -7.22 -10.97 5.18
CA VAL A 103 -6.86 -12.12 6.03
C VAL A 103 -7.71 -12.23 7.30
N ALA A 104 -7.98 -11.10 7.97
CA ALA A 104 -8.84 -11.06 9.16
C ALA A 104 -10.32 -11.42 8.89
N SER A 105 -10.78 -11.44 7.63
CA SER A 105 -12.13 -11.86 7.24
C SER A 105 -12.16 -13.24 6.56
N GLY A 106 -11.14 -14.07 6.84
CA GLY A 106 -11.02 -15.44 6.32
C GLY A 106 -10.40 -15.53 4.93
N GLY A 107 -9.77 -14.44 4.44
CA GLY A 107 -9.00 -14.46 3.20
C GLY A 107 -7.53 -14.83 3.38
N THR A 108 -6.76 -14.71 2.30
CA THR A 108 -5.32 -15.05 2.27
C THR A 108 -4.39 -13.86 2.10
N PHE A 109 -4.91 -12.69 1.69
CA PHE A 109 -4.09 -11.51 1.49
C PHE A 109 -3.96 -10.69 2.77
N ALA A 110 -2.71 -10.44 3.17
CA ALA A 110 -2.30 -9.71 4.35
C ALA A 110 -1.57 -8.42 3.93
N PRO A 111 -2.26 -7.27 3.82
CA PRO A 111 -1.65 -6.01 3.42
C PRO A 111 -0.66 -5.52 4.49
N ARG A 112 0.52 -5.03 4.09
CA ARG A 112 1.56 -4.53 5.01
C ARG A 112 1.96 -3.08 4.73
N GLU A 113 1.95 -2.68 3.47
CA GLU A 113 2.39 -1.36 3.02
C GLU A 113 1.44 -0.80 1.96
N ILE A 114 1.26 0.52 1.94
CA ILE A 114 0.49 1.22 0.90
C ILE A 114 1.46 1.61 -0.21
N LEU A 115 1.27 1.07 -1.41
CA LEU A 115 2.08 1.41 -2.59
C LEU A 115 1.61 2.71 -3.24
N SER A 116 0.29 2.87 -3.35
CA SER A 116 -0.32 4.10 -3.86
C SER A 116 -1.69 4.27 -3.25
N ALA A 117 -2.03 5.51 -2.91
CA ALA A 117 -3.40 5.88 -2.62
C ALA A 117 -4.03 6.43 -3.89
N ALA A 118 -5.30 6.11 -4.16
CA ALA A 118 -6.04 6.79 -5.20
C ALA A 118 -5.94 8.30 -4.99
N ALA A 119 -5.65 9.04 -6.06
CA ALA A 119 -5.78 10.48 -6.04
C ALA A 119 -7.24 10.78 -5.69
N GLN A 120 -7.48 11.37 -4.51
CA GLN A 120 -8.82 11.79 -4.13
C GLN A 120 -9.28 12.78 -5.19
N SER A 121 -10.23 12.35 -6.03
CA SER A 121 -10.88 13.24 -6.98
C SER A 121 -11.56 14.31 -6.17
N ARG A 122 -11.11 15.56 -6.31
CA ARG A 122 -11.79 16.72 -5.73
C ARG A 122 -13.07 16.88 -6.52
N VAL A 123 -14.19 16.52 -5.91
CA VAL A 123 -15.51 17.06 -6.27
C VAL A 123 -15.72 18.31 -5.42
#